data_AF-G6AVD9-F1
#
_entry.id   AF-G6AVD9-F1
#
_cell.length_a   1.000
_cell.length_b   1.000
_cell.length_c   1.000
_cell.angle_alpha   90.00
_cell.angle_beta   90.00
_cell.angle_gamma   90.00
#
_symmetry.space_group_name_H-M   'P 1'
#
loop_
_entity.id
_entity.type
_entity.pdbx_description
1 polymer ?
#
loop_
_entity_poly.entity_id
_entity_poly.type
_entity_poly.pdbx_seq_one_letter_code
_entity_poly.pdbx_strand_id
1 'polypeptide(L)'
;MNYQETVILKESREYKAAEALIDSINSMSWNPKKFGLAVSMQHRTLQQSLMKSFVATIRVMASDDYGYDDRNRGAHEAAKKMAGILDEIYLPFI
;
A
#
# COMPACT_ATOMS: atom_id res chain seq x y z
N MET A 1 14.14 -7.21 8.66
CA MET A 1 13.41 -6.94 9.91
C MET A 1 13.64 -8.09 10.88
N ASN A 2 14.12 -7.83 12.08
CA ASN A 2 14.32 -8.85 13.11
C ASN A 2 12.99 -9.20 13.81
N TYR A 3 13.00 -10.21 14.69
CA TYR A 3 11.80 -10.67 15.38
C TYR A 3 11.15 -9.55 16.23
N GLN A 4 11.95 -8.79 16.98
CA GLN A 4 11.44 -7.73 17.85
C GLN A 4 10.77 -6.62 17.04
N GLU A 5 11.40 -6.19 15.94
CA GLU A 5 10.81 -5.22 15.01
C GLU A 5 9.50 -5.73 14.41
N THR A 6 9.40 -7.02 14.09
CA THR A 6 8.19 -7.63 13.56
C THR A 6 7.04 -7.61 14.57
N VAL A 7 7.32 -7.92 15.84
CA VAL A 7 6.31 -7.87 16.91
C VAL A 7 5.82 -6.44 17.12
N ILE A 8 6.72 -5.47 17.17
CA ILE A 8 6.37 -4.05 17.30
C ILE A 8 5.51 -3.59 16.12
N LEU A 9 5.87 -3.97 14.88
CA LEU A 9 5.09 -3.66 13.70
C LEU A 9 3.67 -4.24 13.80
N LYS A 10 3.53 -5.50 14.20
CA LYS A 10 2.22 -6.16 14.32
C LYS A 10 1.29 -5.48 15.34
N GLU A 11 1.85 -4.84 16.36
CA GLU A 11 1.07 -4.08 17.33
C GLU A 11 0.70 -2.66 16.87
N SER A 12 1.35 -2.16 15.83
CA SER A 12 1.10 -0.82 15.28
C SER A 12 -0.33 -0.68 14.73
N ARG A 13 -0.83 0.56 14.73
CA ARG A 13 -2.12 0.88 14.11
C ARG A 13 -2.08 0.69 12.59
N GLU A 14 -0.91 0.88 11.97
CA GLU A 14 -0.68 0.73 10.54
C GLU A 14 -0.84 -0.73 10.11
N TYR A 15 -0.26 -1.67 10.87
CA TYR A 15 -0.44 -3.10 10.61
C TYR A 15 -1.91 -3.53 10.81
N LYS A 16 -2.55 -3.10 11.90
CA LYS A 16 -3.97 -3.39 12.16
C LYS A 16 -4.88 -2.83 11.05
N ALA A 17 -4.57 -1.64 10.52
CA ALA A 17 -5.29 -1.06 9.38
C ALA A 17 -5.04 -1.83 8.08
N ALA A 18 -3.81 -2.30 7.84
CA ALA A 18 -3.49 -3.13 6.69
C ALA A 18 -4.27 -4.46 6.73
N GLU A 19 -4.29 -5.16 7.86
CA GLU A 19 -5.07 -6.40 8.03
C GLU A 19 -6.56 -6.18 7.77
N ALA A 20 -7.15 -5.12 8.32
CA ALA A 20 -8.56 -4.79 8.09
C ALA A 20 -8.87 -4.51 6.61
N LEU A 21 -7.93 -3.87 5.89
CA LEU A 21 -8.06 -3.64 4.46
C LEU A 21 -7.92 -4.94 3.67
N ILE A 22 -6.96 -5.81 4.00
CA ILE A 22 -6.78 -7.11 3.33
C ILE A 22 -8.00 -8.00 3.53
N ASP A 23 -8.55 -8.07 4.74
CA ASP A 23 -9.79 -8.80 5.04
C ASP A 23 -10.95 -8.29 4.16
N SER A 24 -11.08 -6.97 4.04
CA SER A 24 -12.09 -6.34 3.17
C SER A 24 -11.88 -6.66 1.69
N ILE A 25 -10.64 -6.65 1.20
CA ILE A 25 -10.28 -6.97 -0.19
C ILE A 25 -10.55 -8.44 -0.51
N ASN A 26 -10.32 -9.34 0.45
CA ASN A 26 -10.51 -10.78 0.28
C ASN A 26 -11.99 -11.21 0.25
N SER A 27 -12.92 -10.28 0.38
CA SER A 27 -14.36 -10.53 0.22
C SER A 27 -14.73 -10.79 -1.25
N MET A 28 -15.60 -11.76 -1.52
CA MET A 28 -16.04 -12.16 -2.87
C MET A 28 -16.64 -11.03 -3.73
N SER A 29 -16.95 -9.87 -3.13
CA SER A 29 -17.58 -8.72 -3.81
C SER A 29 -16.70 -7.47 -3.88
N TRP A 30 -15.39 -7.58 -3.61
CA TRP A 30 -14.50 -6.42 -3.68
C TRP A 30 -14.49 -5.81 -5.09
N ASN A 31 -14.61 -4.48 -5.15
CA ASN A 31 -14.59 -3.73 -6.41
C ASN A 31 -13.62 -2.54 -6.27
N PRO A 32 -12.42 -2.61 -6.88
CA PRO A 32 -11.41 -1.56 -6.78
C PRO A 32 -11.90 -0.18 -7.24
N LYS A 33 -12.80 -0.14 -8.25
CA LYS A 33 -13.39 1.11 -8.74
C LYS A 33 -14.29 1.75 -7.69
N LYS A 34 -15.12 0.96 -6.99
CA LYS A 34 -15.95 1.47 -5.88
C LYS A 34 -15.08 1.96 -4.72
N PHE A 35 -14.00 1.26 -4.41
CA PHE A 35 -13.03 1.70 -3.39
C PHE A 35 -12.43 3.07 -3.75
N GLY A 36 -11.94 3.25 -4.98
CA GLY A 36 -11.41 4.54 -5.43
C GLY A 36 -12.43 5.68 -5.37
N LEU A 37 -13.69 5.41 -5.76
CA LEU A 37 -14.78 6.38 -5.61
C LEU A 37 -15.06 6.72 -4.14
N ALA A 38 -15.11 5.73 -3.25
CA ALA A 38 -15.33 5.94 -1.82
C ALA A 38 -14.19 6.75 -1.18
N VAL A 39 -12.93 6.51 -1.57
CA VAL A 39 -11.78 7.34 -1.17
C VAL A 39 -11.97 8.79 -1.62
N SER A 40 -12.44 9.01 -2.85
CA SER A 40 -12.65 10.36 -3.39
C SER A 40 -13.72 11.18 -2.64
N MET A 41 -14.56 10.52 -1.85
CA MET A 41 -15.59 11.15 -0.99
C MET A 41 -15.08 11.53 0.42
N GLN A 42 -13.87 11.10 0.81
CA GLN A 42 -13.30 11.42 2.13
C GLN A 42 -12.73 12.85 2.19
N HIS A 43 -12.33 13.33 3.37
CA HIS A 43 -11.64 14.62 3.51
C HIS A 43 -10.35 14.66 2.66
N ARG A 44 -10.07 15.81 2.03
CA ARG A 44 -8.92 15.97 1.10
C ARG A 44 -7.58 15.65 1.75
N THR A 45 -7.39 16.04 3.00
CA THR A 45 -6.18 15.72 3.77
C THR A 45 -6.03 14.21 4.00
N LEU A 46 -7.12 13.49 4.26
CA LEU A 46 -7.11 12.03 4.38
C LEU A 46 -6.84 11.35 3.02
N GLN A 47 -7.37 11.88 1.91
CA GLN A 47 -7.04 11.40 0.58
C GLN A 47 -5.54 11.51 0.30
N GLN A 48 -4.92 12.64 0.65
CA GLN A 48 -3.48 12.84 0.49
C GLN A 48 -2.66 11.92 1.41
N SER A 49 -3.08 11.75 2.67
CA SER A 49 -2.44 10.79 3.59
C SER A 49 -2.53 9.36 3.07
N LEU A 50 -3.67 8.94 2.52
CA LEU A 50 -3.84 7.61 1.93
C LEU A 50 -2.96 7.43 0.69
N MET A 51 -2.86 8.44 -0.18
CA MET A 51 -1.98 8.40 -1.34
C MET A 51 -0.51 8.17 -0.93
N LYS A 52 -0.06 8.81 0.14
CA LYS A 52 1.29 8.58 0.69
C LYS A 52 1.48 7.14 1.15
N SER A 53 0.47 6.55 1.80
CA SER A 53 0.50 5.13 2.16
C SER A 53 0.60 4.23 0.93
N PHE A 54 -0.12 4.53 -0.16
CA PHE A 54 0.03 3.79 -1.42
C PHE A 54 1.43 3.92 -2.02
N VAL A 55 2.02 5.11 -2.02
CA VAL A 55 3.41 5.30 -2.47
C VAL A 55 4.39 4.51 -1.61
N ALA A 56 4.24 4.52 -0.29
CA ALA A 56 5.06 3.72 0.61
C ALA A 56 4.90 2.21 0.33
N THR A 57 3.67 1.73 0.14
CA THR A 57 3.40 0.33 -0.24
C THR A 57 4.04 -0.04 -1.57
N ILE A 58 3.92 0.82 -2.60
CA ILE A 58 4.56 0.60 -3.91
C ILE A 58 6.07 0.49 -3.76
N ARG A 59 6.71 1.38 -3.00
CA ARG A 59 8.16 1.33 -2.77
C ARG A 59 8.60 0.06 -2.04
N VAL A 60 7.85 -0.39 -1.03
CA VAL A 60 8.11 -1.67 -0.35
C VAL A 60 7.98 -2.84 -1.32
N MET A 61 6.90 -2.89 -2.12
CA MET A 61 6.67 -3.95 -3.09
C MET A 61 7.66 -3.93 -4.26
N ALA A 62 8.24 -2.77 -4.57
CA ALA A 62 9.25 -2.60 -5.62
C ALA A 62 10.66 -3.01 -5.17
N SER A 63 10.90 -3.09 -3.85
CA SER A 63 12.22 -3.43 -3.29
C SER A 63 12.70 -4.80 -3.76
N ASP A 64 14.00 -4.94 -3.99
CA ASP A 64 14.63 -6.23 -4.32
C ASP A 64 14.50 -7.25 -3.17
N ASP A 65 14.36 -6.78 -1.93
CA ASP A 65 14.16 -7.60 -0.74
C ASP A 65 12.67 -7.99 -0.52
N TYR A 66 11.76 -7.57 -1.41
CA TYR A 66 10.35 -7.95 -1.31
C TYR A 66 10.17 -9.42 -1.67
N GLY A 67 9.59 -10.20 -0.76
CA GLY A 67 9.28 -11.61 -1.01
C GLY A 67 8.11 -11.76 -1.99
N TYR A 68 8.38 -12.26 -3.19
CA TYR A 68 7.39 -12.57 -4.21
C TYR A 68 7.69 -13.93 -4.87
N ASP A 69 6.68 -14.53 -5.48
CA ASP A 69 6.77 -15.74 -6.30
C ASP A 69 6.06 -15.54 -7.65
N ASP A 70 6.00 -16.55 -8.50
CA ASP A 70 5.44 -16.41 -9.85
C ASP A 70 3.95 -16.01 -9.87
N ARG A 71 3.19 -16.24 -8.78
CA ARG A 71 1.78 -15.86 -8.67
C ARG A 71 1.60 -14.35 -8.51
N ASN A 72 2.57 -13.66 -7.91
CA ASN A 72 2.52 -12.23 -7.63
C ASN A 72 3.68 -11.43 -8.24
N ARG A 73 4.55 -12.07 -9.04
CA ARG A 73 5.61 -11.41 -9.84
C ARG A 73 5.09 -10.23 -10.64
N GLY A 74 3.91 -10.35 -11.26
CA GLY A 74 3.30 -9.24 -12.00
C GLY A 74 3.06 -7.99 -11.15
N ALA A 75 2.73 -8.16 -9.87
CA ALA A 75 2.55 -7.05 -8.93
C ALA A 75 3.88 -6.40 -8.53
N HIS A 76 4.93 -7.20 -8.32
CA HIS A 76 6.30 -6.69 -8.05
C HIS A 76 6.83 -5.86 -9.23
N GLU A 77 6.73 -6.38 -10.45
CA GLU A 77 7.19 -5.68 -11.67
C GLU A 77 6.39 -4.39 -11.93
N ALA A 78 5.08 -4.41 -11.69
CA ALA A 78 4.26 -3.21 -11.75
C ALA A 78 4.70 -2.18 -10.70
N ALA A 79 4.98 -2.62 -9.46
CA ALA A 79 5.46 -1.77 -8.39
C ALA A 79 6.81 -1.12 -8.75
N LYS A 80 7.77 -1.87 -9.32
CA LYS A 80 9.06 -1.32 -9.78
C LYS A 80 8.89 -0.22 -10.82
N LYS A 81 8.06 -0.45 -11.83
CA LYS A 81 7.77 0.57 -12.86
C LYS A 81 7.14 1.82 -12.26
N MET A 82 6.17 1.65 -11.35
CA MET A 82 5.53 2.77 -10.66
C MET A 82 6.49 3.52 -9.75
N ALA A 83 7.37 2.82 -9.02
CA ALA A 83 8.36 3.44 -8.14
C ALA A 83 9.28 4.39 -8.93
N GLY A 84 9.76 3.98 -10.11
CA GLY A 84 10.56 4.85 -10.98
C GLY A 84 9.82 6.14 -11.38
N ILE A 85 8.53 6.06 -11.72
CA ILE A 85 7.70 7.24 -12.02
C ILE A 85 7.52 8.11 -10.77
N LEU A 86 7.32 7.51 -9.60
CA LEU A 86 7.08 8.22 -8.35
C LEU A 86 8.31 8.97 -7.84
N ASP A 87 9.52 8.56 -8.24
CA ASP A 87 10.74 9.29 -7.90
C ASP A 87 10.89 10.61 -8.68
N GLU A 88 10.15 10.76 -9.79
CA GLU A 88 10.05 12.02 -10.55
C GLU A 88 8.94 12.95 -10.03
N ILE A 89 8.07 12.46 -9.13
CA ILE A 89 6.89 13.19 -8.64
C ILE A 89 7.12 13.67 -7.21
N TYR A 90 7.00 14.97 -6.98
CA TYR A 90 6.97 15.53 -5.63
C TYR A 90 5.56 15.43 -5.01
N LEU A 91 5.46 14.73 -3.88
CA LEU A 91 4.26 14.68 -3.05
C LEU A 91 4.48 15.51 -1.77
N PRO A 92 3.93 16.73 -1.65
CA PRO A 92 4.21 17.62 -0.53
C PRO A 92 3.76 17.03 0.82
N PHE A 93 4.48 17.39 1.88
CA PHE A 93 3.98 17.31 3.24
C PHE A 93 2.77 18.26 3.40
N ILE A 94 1.74 17.80 4.12
CA ILE A 94 0.56 18.62 4.44
C ILE A 94 1.03 19.74 5.36
#